data_AF-A0A6L9MW93-F1
#
_entry.id   AF-A0A6L9MW93-F1
#
_cell.length_a   1.000
_cell.length_b   1.000
_cell.length_c   1.000
_cell.angle_alpha   90.00
_cell.angle_beta   90.00
_cell.angle_gamma   90.00
#
_symmetry.space_group_name_H-M   'P 1'
#
loop_
_entity.id
_entity.type
_entity.pdbx_description
1 polymer ?
#
loop_
_entity_poly.entity_id
_entity_poly.type
_entity_poly.pdbx_seq_one_letter_code
_entity_poly.pdbx_strand_id
1 'polypeptide(L)' 'MAITSNLSQIDRFIRGVIGVAVTGFALFNGNLIEDVFIEILLGIFGLLNLISLVFGWCPVYQLAGISTKSD' A
#
# COMPACT_ATOMS: atom_id res chain seq x y z
N MET A 1 -22.16 2.86 0.45
CA MET A 1 -21.34 2.29 -0.64
C MET A 1 -20.58 1.13 -0.03
N ALA A 2 -20.96 -0.11 -0.33
CA ALA A 2 -20.37 -1.29 0.30
C ALA A 2 -18.88 -1.32 -0.03
N ILE A 3 -18.02 -1.33 0.99
CA ILE A 3 -16.58 -1.56 0.81
C ILE A 3 -16.44 -3.03 0.42
N THR A 4 -16.61 -3.34 -0.87
CA THR A 4 -16.39 -4.68 -1.39
C THR A 4 -14.89 -4.87 -1.49
N SER A 5 -14.31 -5.68 -0.61
CA SER A 5 -12.91 -6.06 -0.71
C SER A 5 -12.64 -6.55 -2.14
N ASN A 6 -11.75 -5.88 -2.87
CA ASN A 6 -11.37 -6.25 -4.25
C ASN A 6 -10.03 -6.99 -4.29
N LEU A 7 -9.41 -7.21 -3.13
CA LEU A 7 -8.12 -7.89 -3.02
C LEU A 7 -8.26 -9.29 -2.44
N SER A 8 -7.52 -10.24 -3.02
CA SER A 8 -7.30 -11.55 -2.43
C SER A 8 -6.58 -11.39 -1.08
N GLN A 9 -6.75 -12.36 -0.17
CA GLN A 9 -6.02 -12.36 1.10
C GLN A 9 -4.50 -12.36 0.91
N ILE A 10 -4.02 -12.98 -0.17
CA ILE A 10 -2.59 -13.05 -0.51
C ILE A 10 -2.07 -11.68 -0.93
N ASP A 11 -2.76 -11.00 -1.84
CA ASP A 11 -2.39 -9.65 -2.29
C ASP A 11 -2.41 -8.65 -1.14
N ARG A 12 -3.42 -8.77 -0.26
CA ARG A 12 -3.53 -7.95 0.94
C ARG A 12 -2.35 -8.17 1.89
N PHE A 13 -1.94 -9.43 2.09
CA PHE A 13 -0.82 -9.78 2.96
C PHE A 13 0.52 -9.28 2.37
N ILE A 14 0.78 -9.55 1.09
CA ILE A 14 2.01 -9.11 0.41
C ILE A 14 2.12 -7.58 0.46
N ARG A 15 1.05 -6.86 0.13
CA ARG A 15 1.03 -5.39 0.22
C ARG A 15 1.20 -4.91 1.64
N GLY A 16 0.60 -5.58 2.62
CA GLY A 16 0.82 -5.25 4.03
C GLY A 16 2.28 -5.37 4.44
N VAL A 17 2.94 -6.48 4.11
CA VAL A 17 4.35 -6.71 4.42
C VAL A 17 5.23 -5.65 3.74
N ILE A 18 5.00 -5.37 2.46
CA ILE A 18 5.74 -4.35 1.72
C ILE A 18 5.48 -2.95 2.32
N GLY A 19 4.23 -2.63 2.62
CA GLY A 19 3.83 -1.34 3.19
C GLY A 19 4.48 -1.09 4.54
N VAL A 20 4.49 -2.08 5.44
CA VAL A 20 5.16 -2.01 6.74
C VAL A 20 6.68 -1.91 6.56
N ALA A 21 7.28 -2.70 5.68
CA ALA A 21 8.71 -2.68 5.43
C ALA A 21 9.18 -1.32 4.88
N VAL A 22 8.48 -0.78 3.87
CA VAL A 22 8.80 0.52 3.25
C VAL A 22 8.56 1.67 4.23
N THR A 23 7.46 1.64 4.98
CA THR A 23 7.16 2.69 5.97
C THR A 23 8.18 2.65 7.11
N GLY A 24 8.53 1.46 7.61
CA GLY A 24 9.60 1.30 8.59
C GLY A 24 10.94 1.79 8.05
N PHE A 25 11.30 1.39 6.82
CA PHE A 25 12.53 1.84 6.18
C PHE A 25 12.58 3.38 6.06
N ALA A 26 11.51 4.02 5.58
CA ALA A 26 11.44 5.47 5.47
C ALA A 26 11.52 6.18 6.83
N LEU A 27 10.88 5.66 7.88
CA LEU A 27 10.92 6.25 9.22
C LEU A 27 12.29 6.09 9.91
N PHE A 28 12.96 4.96 9.75
CA PHE A 28 14.26 4.69 10.39
C PHE A 28 15.46 5.12 9.55
N ASN A 29 15.31 5.23 8.23
CA ASN A 29 16.37 5.58 7.29
C ASN A 29 16.00 6.80 6.43
N GLY A 30 15.13 7.69 6.92
CA GLY A 30 14.78 8.93 6.21
C GLY A 30 16.01 9.77 5.86
N ASN A 31 17.03 9.77 6.74
CA ASN A 31 18.30 10.46 6.50
C ASN A 31 19.20 9.80 5.44
N LEU A 32 18.87 8.58 4.99
CA LEU A 32 19.53 7.91 3.86
C LEU A 32 18.91 8.33 2.52
N ILE A 33 17.71 8.90 2.55
CA ILE A 33 16.97 9.39 1.39
C ILE A 33 17.32 10.88 1.26
N GLU A 34 18.40 11.20 0.56
CA GLU A 34 18.84 12.59 0.34
C GLU A 34 17.82 13.41 -0.48
N ASP A 35 16.94 12.75 -1.23
CA ASP A 35 15.95 13.40 -2.10
C ASP A 35 14.56 13.42 -1.46
N VAL A 36 14.11 14.61 -1.07
CA VAL A 36 12.77 14.89 -0.52
C VAL A 36 11.66 14.33 -1.40
N PHE A 37 11.84 14.32 -2.72
CA PHE A 37 10.82 13.79 -3.64
C PHE A 37 10.63 12.28 -3.44
N ILE A 38 11.73 11.52 -3.26
CA ILE A 38 11.69 10.08 -3.06
C ILE A 38 11.12 9.75 -1.67
N GLU A 39 11.45 10.52 -0.64
CA GLU A 39 10.91 10.33 0.71
C GLU A 39 9.39 10.46 0.72
N ILE A 40 8.86 11.51 0.08
CA ILE A 40 7.40 11.73 -0.04
C ILE A 40 6.76 10.58 -0.82
N LEU A 41 7.36 10.15 -1.93
CA LEU A 41 6.81 9.08 -2.76
C LEU A 41 6.76 7.74 -2.00
N LEU A 42 7.82 7.41 -1.27
CA LEU A 42 7.88 6.21 -0.42
C LEU A 42 6.89 6.28 0.73
N GLY A 43 6.72 7.45 1.35
CA GLY A 43 5.72 7.68 2.40
C GLY A 43 4.29 7.44 1.89
N ILE A 44 3.94 8.03 0.75
CA ILE A 44 2.63 7.82 0.10
C ILE A 44 2.45 6.34 -0.29
N PHE A 45 3.48 5.73 -0.87
CA PHE A 45 3.42 4.33 -1.28
C PHE A 45 3.24 3.37 -0.09
N GLY A 46 3.97 3.60 0.99
CA GLY A 46 3.84 2.85 2.24
C GLY A 46 2.43 2.98 2.83
N LEU A 47 1.93 4.21 2.91
CA LEU A 47 0.59 4.52 3.42
C LEU A 47 -0.52 3.84 2.61
N LEU A 48 -0.46 3.91 1.28
CA LEU A 48 -1.45 3.28 0.40
C LEU A 48 -1.47 1.76 0.55
N ASN A 49 -0.32 1.12 0.77
CA ASN A 49 -0.23 -0.31 1.02
C ASN A 49 -0.71 -0.71 2.42
N LEU A 50 -0.48 0.13 3.44
CA LEU A 50 -1.06 -0.03 4.78
C LEU A 50 -2.59 0.11 4.77
N ILE A 51 -3.13 1.09 4.04
CA ILE A 51 -4.58 1.24 3.84
C ILE A 51 -5.14 -0.01 3.13
N SER A 52 -4.43 -0.53 2.12
CA SER A 52 -4.79 -1.77 1.44
C SER A 52 -4.81 -2.97 2.40
N LEU A 53 -3.90 -3.00 3.38
CA LEU A 53 -3.86 -4.01 4.44
C LEU A 53 -5.01 -3.86 5.45
N VAL A 54 -5.41 -2.66 5.84
CA VAL A 54 -6.47 -2.45 6.85
C VAL A 54 -7.85 -2.68 6.26
N PHE A 55 -8.13 -2.09 5.10
CA PHE A 55 -9.45 -2.07 4.49
C PHE A 55 -9.68 -3.22 3.49
N GLY A 56 -8.63 -3.96 3.11
CA GLY A 56 -8.71 -4.98 2.07
C GLY A 56 -9.12 -4.40 0.71
N TRP A 57 -8.80 -3.12 0.52
CA TRP A 57 -9.21 -2.29 -0.60
C TRP A 57 -8.02 -1.43 -1.04
N CYS A 58 -7.61 -1.58 -2.30
CA CYS A 58 -6.57 -0.74 -2.89
C CYS A 58 -7.23 0.34 -3.75
N PRO A 59 -7.08 1.64 -3.44
CA PRO A 59 -7.70 2.72 -4.21
C PRO A 59 -7.26 2.71 -5.67
N VAL A 60 -6.00 2.35 -5.95
CA VAL A 60 -5.48 2.20 -7.31
C VAL A 60 -6.25 1.14 -8.10
N TYR A 61 -6.54 -0.01 -7.49
CA TYR A 61 -7.27 -1.09 -8.17
C TYR A 61 -8.74 -0.72 -8.37
N GLN A 62 -9.35 -0.01 -7.42
CA GLN A 62 -10.70 0.51 -7.61
C GLN A 62 -10.76 1.57 -8.74
N LEU A 63 -9.79 2.47 -8.81
CA LEU A 63 -9.70 3.46 -9.88
C LEU A 63 -9.45 2.80 -11.24
N ALA A 64 -8.65 1.72 -11.27
CA ALA A 64 -8.38 0.95 -12.46
C ALA A 64 -9.52 -0.03 -12.84
N GLY A 65 -10.55 -0.19 -11.98
CA GLY A 65 -11.63 -1.16 -12.19
C GLY A 65 -11.18 -2.62 -12.11
N ILE A 66 -10.03 -2.89 -11.46
CA ILE A 66 -9.45 -4.24 -11.34
C ILE A 66 -9.85 -4.84 -10.00
N SER A 67 -10.44 -6.04 -10.02
CA SER A 67 -10.62 -6.87 -8.83
C SER A 67 -9.74 -8.10 -8.96
N THR A 68 -8.98 -8.43 -7.91
CA THR A 68 -8.26 -9.70 -7.76
C THR A 68 -8.89 -10.58 -6.68
N LYS A 69 -9.98 -10.11 -6.04
CA LYS A 69 -10.91 -10.99 -5.35
C LYS A 69 -11.68 -11.75 -6.42
N SER A 70 -11.12 -12.90 -6.79
CA SER A 70 -11.78 -14.08 -7.35
C SER A 70 -12.99 -13.86 -8.26
N ASP A 71 -12.81 -14.18 -9.55
CA ASP A 71 -13.58 -15.29 -10.14
C ASP A 71 -13.65 -16.47 -9.15
#